data_AF-A0A1F5ZV99-F1
#
_entry.id   AF-A0A1F5ZV99-F1
#
_cell.length_a   1.000
_cell.length_b   1.000
_cell.length_c   1.000
_cell.angle_alpha   90.00
_cell.angle_beta   90.00
_cell.angle_gamma   90.00
#
_symmetry.space_group_name_H-M   'P 1'
#
loop_
_entity.id
_entity.type
_entity.pdbx_description
1 polymer ?
#
loop_
_entity_poly.entity_id
_entity_poly.type
_entity_poly.pdbx_seq_one_letter_code
_entity_poly.pdbx_strand_id
1 'polypeptide(L)'
;MPGATYTYSLSEKGIPGSLPQTFTFTTAGPTVTAQPDTFPSGAAEEEEENLRRNNPDIYLKEKTPYENSYILVSSDFRSLPADHFYFTVSSKMGSRDQAKSEFEKWALSLKLTPEQIKGLDVSYE
;
A
#
# COMPACT_ATOMS: atom_id res chain seq x y z
N MET A 1 13.43 -19.50 -32.51
CA MET A 1 14.16 -18.32 -31.99
C MET A 1 13.19 -17.53 -31.11
N PRO A 2 13.62 -16.95 -29.98
CA PRO A 2 12.78 -16.05 -29.19
C PRO A 2 12.40 -14.81 -30.00
N GLY A 3 11.16 -14.36 -29.93
CA GLY A 3 10.63 -13.27 -30.75
C GLY A 3 10.43 -13.61 -32.24
N ALA A 4 10.55 -14.87 -32.65
CA ALA A 4 10.35 -15.26 -34.04
C ALA A 4 8.89 -15.60 -34.34
N THR A 5 8.46 -15.18 -35.53
CA THR A 5 7.13 -15.47 -36.06
C THR A 5 7.18 -16.79 -36.83
N TYR A 6 6.29 -17.71 -36.48
CA TYR A 6 6.11 -18.98 -37.16
C TYR A 6 4.72 -19.04 -37.78
N THR A 7 4.68 -19.50 -39.03
CA THR A 7 3.45 -19.72 -39.77
C THR A 7 3.31 -21.21 -40.07
N TYR A 8 2.16 -21.80 -39.77
CA TYR A 8 1.86 -23.19 -40.14
C TYR A 8 0.47 -23.31 -40.75
N SER A 9 0.33 -24.21 -41.72
CA SER A 9 -0.92 -24.48 -42.41
C SER A 9 -1.49 -25.82 -41.98
N LEU A 10 -2.72 -25.84 -41.48
CA LEU A 10 -3.49 -27.05 -41.23
C LEU A 10 -4.38 -27.35 -42.43
N SER A 11 -4.25 -28.56 -42.96
CA SER A 11 -5.13 -29.09 -44.01
C SER A 11 -5.96 -30.22 -43.40
N GLU A 12 -7.28 -30.06 -43.32
CA GLU A 12 -8.16 -31.14 -42.85
C GLU A 12 -8.27 -32.23 -43.92
N LYS A 13 -7.67 -33.39 -43.63
CA LYS A 13 -7.66 -34.51 -44.56
C LYS A 13 -9.02 -35.21 -44.53
N GLY A 14 -9.83 -35.01 -45.57
CA GLY A 14 -11.11 -35.71 -45.75
C GLY A 14 -12.29 -34.87 -46.22
N ILE A 15 -12.13 -33.54 -46.33
CA ILE A 15 -13.19 -32.65 -46.82
C ILE A 15 -12.80 -32.13 -48.22
N PRO A 16 -13.48 -32.58 -49.31
CA PRO A 16 -13.20 -32.07 -50.65
C PRO A 16 -13.55 -30.58 -50.72
N GLY A 17 -12.56 -29.73 -51.03
CA GLY A 17 -12.72 -28.27 -51.15
C GLY A 17 -12.38 -27.47 -49.90
N SER A 18 -11.92 -28.10 -48.80
CA SER A 18 -11.42 -27.35 -47.63
C SER A 18 -10.11 -26.63 -47.97
N LEU A 19 -10.12 -25.30 -47.89
CA LEU A 19 -8.93 -24.48 -48.06
C LEU A 19 -8.01 -24.63 -46.84
N PRO A 20 -6.69 -24.76 -47.02
CA PRO A 20 -5.77 -24.87 -45.90
C PRO A 20 -5.86 -23.63 -45.02
N GLN A 21 -6.07 -23.83 -43.71
CA GLN A 21 -6.08 -22.73 -42.74
C GLN A 21 -4.67 -22.44 -42.27
N THR A 22 -4.27 -21.18 -42.38
CA THR A 22 -2.93 -20.74 -41.99
C THR A 22 -3.00 -20.00 -40.66
N PHE A 23 -2.18 -20.45 -39.71
CA PHE A 23 -2.05 -19.85 -38.38
C PHE A 23 -0.67 -19.26 -38.22
N THR A 24 -0.61 -18.09 -37.58
CA THR A 24 0.64 -17.39 -37.30
C THR A 24 0.73 -17.12 -35.80
N PHE A 25 1.87 -17.41 -35.20
CA PHE A 25 2.16 -17.04 -33.82
C PHE A 25 3.60 -16.55 -33.67
N THR A 26 3.82 -15.70 -32.67
CA THR A 26 5.14 -15.16 -32.35
C THR A 26 5.57 -15.70 -30.99
N THR A 27 6.80 -16.22 -30.91
CA THR A 27 7.35 -16.72 -29.65
C THR A 27 7.69 -15.57 -28.72
N ALA A 28 7.64 -15.80 -27.40
CA ALA A 28 8.09 -14.81 -26.42
C ALA A 28 9.55 -14.40 -26.71
N GLY A 29 9.82 -13.09 -26.60
CA GLY A 29 11.16 -12.53 -26.73
C GLY A 29 12.08 -12.95 -25.57
N PRO A 30 13.37 -12.55 -25.59
CA PRO A 30 14.26 -12.79 -24.47
C PRO A 30 13.66 -12.18 -23.19
N THR A 31 13.68 -12.94 -22.10
CA THR A 31 13.23 -12.48 -20.79
C THR A 31 14.02 -11.24 -20.39
N VAL A 32 13.35 -10.11 -20.17
CA VAL A 32 13.98 -8.92 -19.59
C VAL A 32 14.31 -9.26 -18.15
N THR A 33 15.60 -9.29 -17.80
CA THR A 33 16.03 -9.41 -16.41
C THR A 33 15.53 -8.21 -15.63
N ALA A 34 14.85 -8.46 -14.51
CA ALA A 34 14.46 -7.40 -13.58
C ALA A 34 15.69 -6.56 -13.24
N GLN A 35 15.60 -5.24 -13.44
CA GLN A 35 16.66 -4.35 -13.01
C GLN A 35 16.69 -4.34 -11.47
N PRO A 36 17.88 -4.34 -10.85
CA PRO A 36 17.99 -4.14 -9.42
C PRO A 36 17.43 -2.76 -9.05
N ASP A 37 16.83 -2.69 -7.88
CA ASP A 37 16.29 -1.45 -7.32
C ASP A 37 17.38 -0.36 -7.30
N THR A 38 17.04 0.82 -7.82
CA THR A 38 17.93 1.99 -7.87
C THR A 38 17.78 2.88 -6.63
N PHE A 39 16.87 2.56 -5.70
CA PHE A 39 16.68 3.33 -4.49
C PHE A 39 17.92 3.23 -3.58
N PRO A 40 18.46 4.35 -3.07
CA PRO A 40 19.63 4.30 -2.19
C PRO A 40 19.30 3.57 -0.90
N SER A 41 20.22 2.70 -0.45
CA SER A 41 20.12 2.06 0.85
C SER A 41 20.01 3.12 1.95
N GLY A 42 19.02 2.99 2.84
CA GLY A 42 18.81 3.95 3.94
C GLY A 42 17.83 5.09 3.64
N ALA A 43 17.44 5.29 2.38
CA ALA A 43 16.58 6.41 2.01
C ALA A 43 15.14 6.25 2.51
N ALA A 44 14.65 5.01 2.62
CA ALA A 44 13.34 4.73 3.19
C ALA A 44 13.29 5.08 4.68
N GLU A 45 14.35 4.74 5.42
CA GLU A 45 14.47 5.06 6.84
C GLU A 45 14.59 6.57 7.09
N GLU A 46 15.29 7.28 6.20
CA GLU A 46 15.40 8.74 6.26
C GLU A 46 14.06 9.43 5.95
N GLU A 47 13.33 8.95 4.93
CA GLU A 47 12.00 9.44 4.61
C GLU A 47 11.01 9.20 5.76
N GLU A 48 11.03 8.00 6.34
CA GLU A 48 10.19 7.65 7.49
C GLU A 48 10.46 8.58 8.69
N GLU A 49 11.73 8.81 9.02
CA GLU A 49 12.10 9.71 10.12
C GLU A 49 11.73 11.17 9.83
N ASN A 50 11.83 11.59 8.57
CA ASN A 50 11.41 12.91 8.11
C ASN A 50 9.88 13.09 8.26
N LEU A 51 9.09 12.10 7.84
CA LEU A 51 7.64 12.07 8.03
C LEU A 51 7.28 12.11 9.51
N ARG A 52 7.91 11.25 10.33
CA ARG A 52 7.66 11.21 11.78
C ARG A 52 7.92 12.57 12.44
N ARG A 53 8.95 13.31 12.01
CA ARG A 53 9.29 14.63 12.58
C ARG A 53 8.39 15.75 12.07
N ASN A 54 8.16 15.81 10.77
CA ASN A 54 7.60 16.99 10.11
C ASN A 54 6.12 16.85 9.72
N ASN A 55 5.64 15.61 9.50
CA ASN A 55 4.26 15.31 9.09
C ASN A 55 3.72 14.10 9.88
N PRO A 56 3.54 14.25 11.20
CA PRO A 56 3.21 13.13 12.09
C PRO A 56 1.85 12.48 11.78
N ASP A 57 0.92 13.20 11.15
CA ASP A 57 -0.36 12.67 10.68
C ASP A 57 -0.19 11.72 9.48
N ILE A 58 0.64 12.10 8.48
CA ILE A 58 0.98 11.22 7.35
C ILE A 58 1.70 9.97 7.86
N TYR A 59 2.68 10.17 8.75
CA TYR A 59 3.40 9.06 9.38
C TYR A 59 2.46 8.10 10.11
N LEU A 60 1.54 8.63 10.93
CA LEU A 60 0.60 7.80 11.67
C LEU A 60 -0.40 7.11 10.73
N LYS A 61 -0.82 7.76 9.65
CA LYS A 61 -1.67 7.16 8.61
C LYS A 61 -1.04 5.89 8.05
N GLU A 62 0.27 5.86 7.81
CA GLU A 62 0.96 4.66 7.31
C GLU A 62 1.01 3.51 8.31
N LYS A 63 0.83 3.82 9.60
CA LYS A 63 0.70 2.82 10.67
C LYS A 63 -0.75 2.48 10.98
N THR A 64 -1.72 3.04 10.24
CA THR A 64 -3.15 2.73 10.35
C THR A 64 -3.66 1.94 9.12
N PRO A 65 -4.60 1.00 9.31
CA PRO A 65 -5.30 0.68 10.56
C PRO A 65 -4.40 -0.04 11.57
N TYR A 66 -4.69 0.16 12.86
CA TYR A 66 -4.00 -0.51 13.96
C TYR A 66 -5.01 -1.06 14.96
N GLU A 67 -4.74 -2.23 15.52
CA GLU A 67 -5.63 -2.88 16.46
C GLU A 67 -4.82 -3.63 17.52
N ASN A 68 -5.26 -3.52 18.78
CA ASN A 68 -4.77 -4.37 19.86
C ASN A 68 -5.95 -4.87 20.72
N SER A 69 -5.68 -5.46 21.88
CA SER A 69 -6.73 -5.98 22.76
C SER A 69 -7.70 -4.92 23.31
N TYR A 70 -7.34 -3.63 23.25
CA TYR A 70 -8.07 -2.55 23.90
C TYR A 70 -8.69 -1.54 22.93
N ILE A 71 -8.02 -1.28 21.79
CA ILE A 71 -8.42 -0.25 20.84
C ILE A 71 -8.37 -0.74 19.40
N LEU A 72 -9.17 -0.10 18.56
CA LEU A 72 -9.07 -0.10 17.11
C LEU A 72 -8.83 1.35 16.66
N VAL A 73 -7.86 1.55 15.76
CA VAL A 73 -7.52 2.85 15.20
C VAL A 73 -7.71 2.81 13.69
N SER A 74 -8.53 3.71 13.17
CA SER A 74 -8.71 3.97 11.74
C SER A 74 -8.35 5.42 11.42
N SER A 75 -8.18 5.70 10.12
CA SER A 75 -7.93 7.05 9.63
C SER A 75 -8.79 7.37 8.42
N ASP A 76 -9.11 8.64 8.27
CA ASP A 76 -9.83 9.22 7.14
C ASP A 76 -9.15 10.52 6.72
N PHE A 77 -9.14 10.81 5.43
CA PHE A 77 -8.63 12.08 4.90
C PHE A 77 -9.71 13.16 4.97
N ARG A 78 -9.34 14.35 5.47
CA ARG A 78 -10.22 15.53 5.52
C ARG A 78 -9.54 16.71 4.82
N SER A 79 -10.30 17.41 3.99
CA SER A 79 -9.84 18.63 3.31
C SER A 79 -10.23 19.93 4.01
N LEU A 80 -10.99 19.85 5.10
CA LEU A 80 -11.44 21.03 5.86
C LEU A 80 -11.12 20.84 7.34
N PRO A 81 -10.56 21.86 8.03
CA PRO A 81 -10.24 23.21 7.51
C PRO A 81 -8.98 23.28 6.61
N ALA A 82 -8.14 22.25 6.63
CA ALA A 82 -7.01 22.05 5.73
C ALA A 82 -6.89 20.56 5.40
N ASP A 83 -6.07 20.18 4.41
CA ASP A 83 -5.79 18.78 4.08
C ASP A 83 -5.00 18.12 5.22
N HIS A 84 -5.58 17.12 5.89
CA HIS A 84 -4.94 16.36 6.96
C HIS A 84 -5.61 14.99 7.14
N PHE A 85 -4.93 14.09 7.86
CA PHE A 85 -5.54 12.85 8.32
C PHE A 85 -6.19 13.01 9.70
N TYR A 86 -7.44 12.57 9.78
CA TYR A 86 -8.21 12.43 11.01
C TYR A 86 -8.21 10.98 11.46
N PHE A 87 -8.12 10.75 12.76
CA PHE A 87 -8.05 9.42 13.35
C PHE A 87 -9.24 9.14 14.25
N THR A 88 -9.85 7.96 14.10
CA THR A 88 -10.87 7.45 15.02
C THR A 88 -10.26 6.34 15.86
N VAL A 89 -10.36 6.48 17.18
CA VAL A 89 -9.90 5.48 18.14
C VAL A 89 -11.11 4.93 18.88
N SER A 90 -11.51 3.71 18.55
CA SER A 90 -12.63 3.02 19.18
C SER A 90 -12.16 2.13 20.33
N SER A 91 -12.76 2.32 21.50
CA SER A 91 -12.56 1.48 22.68
C SER A 91 -13.28 0.15 22.53
N LYS A 92 -12.56 -0.97 22.67
CA LYS A 92 -13.18 -2.30 22.75
C LYS A 92 -13.82 -2.58 24.10
N MET A 93 -13.49 -1.77 25.12
CA MET A 93 -14.03 -1.89 26.47
C MET A 93 -15.09 -0.81 26.78
N GLY A 94 -15.42 0.07 25.83
CA GLY A 94 -16.42 1.12 26.00
C GLY A 94 -15.99 2.31 26.87
N SER A 95 -14.70 2.46 27.14
CA SER A 95 -14.15 3.59 27.91
C SER A 95 -13.31 4.51 27.02
N ARG A 96 -13.75 5.76 26.89
CA ARG A 96 -13.07 6.83 26.15
C ARG A 96 -11.70 7.17 26.76
N ASP A 97 -11.60 7.24 28.09
CA ASP A 97 -10.34 7.54 28.78
C ASP A 97 -9.32 6.42 28.58
N GLN A 98 -9.79 5.16 28.54
CA GLN A 98 -8.93 4.04 28.20
C GLN A 98 -8.49 4.09 26.73
N ALA A 99 -9.40 4.38 25.79
CA ALA A 99 -9.04 4.52 24.39
C ALA A 99 -7.96 5.58 24.19
N LYS A 100 -8.10 6.73 24.85
CA LYS A 100 -7.09 7.78 24.87
C LYS A 100 -5.75 7.30 25.44
N SER A 101 -5.77 6.68 26.62
CA SER A 101 -4.53 6.20 27.26
C SER A 101 -3.80 5.16 26.42
N GLU A 102 -4.53 4.22 25.82
CA GLU A 102 -3.95 3.16 24.97
C GLU A 102 -3.45 3.71 23.63
N PHE A 103 -4.15 4.68 23.05
CA PHE A 103 -3.67 5.39 21.86
C PHE A 103 -2.39 6.16 22.14
N GLU A 104 -2.31 6.91 23.25
CA GLU A 104 -1.11 7.65 23.64
C GLU A 104 0.09 6.71 23.85
N LYS A 105 -0.11 5.56 24.53
CA LYS A 105 0.94 4.54 24.68
C LYS A 105 1.43 4.01 23.34
N TRP A 106 0.50 3.73 22.42
CA TRP A 106 0.84 3.26 21.08
C TRP A 106 1.59 4.33 20.27
N ALA A 107 1.11 5.57 20.24
CA ALA A 107 1.76 6.66 19.52
C ALA A 107 3.17 6.97 20.08
N LEU A 108 3.36 6.91 21.40
CA LEU A 108 4.67 7.02 22.03
C LEU A 108 5.60 5.86 21.65
N SER A 109 5.06 4.64 21.49
CA SER A 109 5.85 3.48 21.03
C SER A 109 6.37 3.67 19.61
N LEU A 110 5.65 4.42 18.78
CA LEU A 110 6.05 4.87 17.44
C LEU A 110 6.99 6.09 17.46
N LYS A 111 7.48 6.47 18.64
CA LYS A 111 8.40 7.60 18.85
C LYS A 111 7.80 8.97 18.51
N LEU A 112 6.48 9.12 18.46
CA LEU A 112 5.86 10.45 18.39
C LEU A 112 6.03 11.16 19.74
N THR A 113 6.24 12.48 19.73
CA THR A 113 6.33 13.26 20.98
C THR A 113 4.94 13.62 21.50
N PRO A 114 4.77 13.93 22.79
CA PRO A 114 3.49 14.39 23.34
C PRO A 114 2.92 15.61 22.60
N GLU A 115 3.78 16.53 22.16
CA GLU A 115 3.39 17.72 21.39
C GLU A 115 2.86 17.34 20.00
N GLN A 116 3.52 16.40 19.32
CA GLN A 116 3.06 15.89 18.03
C GLN A 116 1.70 15.18 18.18
N ILE A 117 1.55 14.32 19.19
CA ILE A 117 0.30 13.61 19.48
C ILE A 117 -0.83 14.60 19.75
N LYS A 118 -0.58 15.66 20.51
CA LYS A 118 -1.56 16.70 20.80
C LYS A 118 -1.98 17.49 19.56
N GLY A 119 -1.12 17.56 18.54
CA GLY A 119 -1.40 18.24 17.27
C GLY A 119 -2.23 17.43 16.27
N LEU A 120 -2.46 16.14 16.53
CA LEU A 120 -3.25 15.27 15.66
C LEU A 120 -4.75 15.54 15.83
N ASP A 121 -5.53 15.42 14.75
CA ASP A 121 -6.99 15.40 14.82
C ASP A 121 -7.47 13.97 15.13
N VAL A 122 -7.85 13.75 16.39
CA VAL A 122 -8.21 12.42 16.92
C VAL A 122 -9.55 12.47 17.64
N SER A 123 -10.46 11.57 17.28
CA SER A 123 -11.68 11.30 18.04
C SER A 123 -11.56 9.99 18.80
N TYR A 124 -12.11 9.98 20.00
CA TYR A 124 -12.14 8.84 20.90
C TYR A 124 -13.59 8.44 21.15
N GLU A 125 -13.90 7.19 20.84
CA GLU A 125 -15.25 6.62 20.87
C GLU A 125 -15.31 5.37 21.76
#